data_AF-Q9NFG1-F1
#
_entry.id   AF-Q9NFG1-F1
#
_cell.length_a   1.000
_cell.length_b   1.000
_cell.length_c   1.000
_cell.angle_alpha   90.00
_cell.angle_beta   90.00
_cell.angle_gamma   90.00
#
_symmetry.space_group_name_H-M   'P 1'
#
loop_
_entity.id
_entity.type
_entity.pdbx_description
1 polymer ?
#
loop_
_entity_poly.entity_id
_entity_poly.type
_entity_poly.pdbx_seq_one_letter_code
_entity_poly.pdbx_strand_id
1 'polypeptide(L)'
;LKPKSTTFVKLGIKAIALQYKSNYYYKCEKSENKKKDDDKSNIVNTSFLLFPRSSISKTPLRLANSIGLIDAGYRGEIIAALDNTSDQEYHIKKNDKLV
;
A
#
# COMPACT_ATOMS: atom_id res chain seq x y z
N LEU A 1 17.16 0.42 13.36
CA LEU A 1 16.50 1.65 12.85
C LEU A 1 16.96 2.78 13.71
N LYS A 2 17.65 3.75 13.09
CA LYS A 2 18.31 4.84 13.82
C LYS A 2 17.28 5.65 14.62
N PRO A 3 17.63 6.12 15.83
CA PRO A 3 16.78 7.03 16.61
C PRO A 3 16.36 8.26 15.80
N LYS A 4 15.17 8.80 16.09
CA LYS A 4 14.63 10.07 15.54
C LYS A 4 14.78 10.19 14.01
N SER A 5 14.60 9.09 13.30
CA SER A 5 14.80 9.06 11.84
C SER A 5 13.75 8.18 11.16
N THR A 6 13.51 8.48 9.89
CA THR A 6 12.69 7.64 9.02
C THR A 6 13.58 6.65 8.27
N THR A 7 13.20 5.37 8.30
CA THR A 7 13.85 4.30 7.53
C THR A 7 12.85 3.65 6.59
N PHE A 8 13.23 3.47 5.33
CA PHE A 8 12.44 2.72 4.35
C PHE A 8 12.70 1.22 4.49
N VAL A 9 11.68 0.48 4.90
CA VAL A 9 11.77 -0.96 5.15
C VAL A 9 10.96 -1.69 4.09
N LYS A 10 11.65 -2.54 3.32
CA LYS A 10 11.05 -3.48 2.38
C LYS A 10 10.36 -4.62 3.15
N LEU A 11 9.10 -4.89 2.85
CA LEU A 11 8.29 -5.84 3.61
C LEU A 11 8.40 -7.29 3.14
N GLY A 12 9.12 -7.58 2.05
CA GLY A 12 9.15 -8.92 1.44
C GLY A 12 7.89 -9.27 0.66
N ILE A 13 6.98 -8.32 0.47
CA ILE A 13 5.65 -8.56 -0.12
C ILE A 13 5.53 -7.82 -1.45
N LYS A 14 5.10 -8.54 -2.49
CA LYS A 14 4.58 -7.95 -3.73
C LYS A 14 3.09 -8.26 -3.80
N ALA A 15 2.26 -7.23 -3.87
CA ALA A 15 0.81 -7.38 -3.96
C ALA A 15 0.26 -6.58 -5.13
N ILE A 16 -0.82 -7.10 -5.73
CA ILE A 16 -1.61 -6.42 -6.76
C ILE A 16 -3.05 -6.51 -6.29
N ALA A 17 -3.73 -5.36 -6.21
CA ALA A 17 -5.16 -5.33 -5.95
C ALA A 17 -5.92 -5.23 -7.27
N LEU A 18 -6.95 -6.08 -7.40
CA LEU A 18 -7.80 -6.20 -8.58
C LEU A 18 -9.26 -6.02 -8.16
N GLN A 19 -10.02 -5.27 -8.93
CA GLN A 19 -11.44 -5.02 -8.68
C GLN A 19 -12.26 -5.30 -9.94
N TYR A 20 -13.44 -5.89 -9.77
CA TYR A 20 -14.39 -6.02 -10.86
C TYR A 20 -15.00 -4.65 -11.20
N LYS A 21 -15.00 -4.28 -12.48
CA LYS A 21 -15.74 -3.13 -13.02
C LYS A 21 -17.23 -3.37 -12.79
N SER A 22 -17.80 -2.64 -11.82
CA SER A 22 -19.25 -2.56 -11.67
C SER A 22 -19.83 -1.49 -12.58
N ASN A 23 -21.16 -1.47 -12.77
CA ASN A 23 -21.87 -0.45 -13.54
C ASN A 23 -21.54 1.01 -13.14
N TYR A 24 -21.04 1.25 -11.92
CA TYR A 24 -20.61 2.57 -11.46
C TYR A 24 -19.31 3.04 -12.15
N TYR A 25 -18.38 2.11 -12.44
CA TYR A 25 -17.14 2.39 -13.18
C TYR A 25 -17.43 2.88 -14.61
N TYR A 26 -18.44 2.29 -15.27
CA TYR A 26 -18.86 2.67 -16.62
C TYR A 26 -19.44 4.08 -16.73
N LYS A 27 -19.86 4.70 -15.62
CA LYS A 27 -20.38 6.09 -15.63
C LYS A 27 -19.28 7.12 -15.86
N CYS A 28 -18.04 6.84 -15.42
CA CYS A 28 -16.88 7.72 -15.63
C CYS A 28 -16.33 7.63 -17.06
N GLU A 29 -16.48 6.49 -17.74
CA GLU A 29 -15.96 6.26 -19.09
C GLU A 29 -16.90 6.77 -20.21
N LYS A 30 -18.05 7.40 -19.86
CA LYS A 30 -19.10 7.83 -20.81
C LYS A 30 -18.80 9.11 -21.60
N SER A 31 -17.54 9.49 -21.76
CA SER A 31 -17.12 10.62 -22.58
C SER A 31 -16.12 10.20 -23.64
N GLU A 32 -16.36 9.13 -24.39
CA GLU A 32 -15.71 8.89 -25.68
C GLU A 32 -16.40 7.73 -26.41
N ASN A 33 -16.82 7.96 -27.64
CA ASN A 33 -17.39 6.96 -28.53
C ASN A 33 -16.43 5.77 -28.69
N LYS A 34 -16.69 4.62 -28.04
CA LYS A 34 -15.94 3.38 -28.30
C LYS A 34 -16.85 2.21 -28.65
N LYS A 35 -16.42 1.54 -29.72
CA LYS A 35 -17.01 0.38 -30.39
C LYS A 35 -17.22 -0.78 -29.41
N LYS A 36 -18.23 -1.60 -29.73
CA LYS A 36 -18.46 -2.91 -29.13
C LYS A 36 -17.26 -3.81 -29.46
N ASP A 37 -16.28 -3.87 -28.56
CA ASP A 37 -15.25 -4.91 -28.59
C ASP A 37 -15.58 -5.94 -27.52
N ASP A 38 -15.65 -7.20 -27.98
CA ASP A 38 -16.03 -8.39 -27.24
C ASP A 38 -15.12 -8.69 -26.03
N ASP A 39 -15.76 -9.16 -24.95
CA ASP A 39 -15.24 -10.02 -23.88
C ASP A 39 -13.89 -9.66 -23.24
N LYS A 40 -13.62 -8.37 -22.99
CA LYS A 40 -12.51 -7.96 -22.11
C LYS A 40 -12.89 -8.20 -20.66
N SER A 41 -12.11 -9.06 -19.99
CA SER A 41 -12.18 -9.35 -18.56
C SER A 41 -12.54 -8.12 -17.74
N ASN A 42 -13.66 -8.19 -17.00
CA ASN A 42 -14.23 -7.14 -16.17
C ASN A 42 -13.34 -6.75 -14.96
N ILE A 43 -12.03 -6.98 -14.98
CA ILE A 43 -11.13 -6.79 -13.85
C ILE A 43 -10.14 -5.67 -14.16
N VAL A 44 -10.02 -4.72 -13.24
CA VAL A 44 -9.05 -3.62 -13.32
C VAL A 44 -8.13 -3.62 -12.11
N ASN A 45 -6.91 -3.14 -12.32
CA ASN A 45 -6.01 -2.78 -11.23
C ASN A 45 -6.62 -1.67 -10.39
N THR A 46 -6.50 -1.81 -9.07
CA THR A 46 -6.97 -0.80 -8.12
C THR A 46 -5.88 -0.47 -7.11
N SER A 47 -5.95 0.73 -6.57
CA SER A 47 -5.07 1.15 -5.47
C SER A 47 -5.52 0.49 -4.17
N PHE A 48 -4.60 0.34 -3.23
CA PHE A 48 -4.91 -0.17 -1.90
C PHE A 48 -4.16 0.60 -0.83
N LEU A 49 -4.64 0.49 0.42
CA LEU A 49 -4.09 1.21 1.56
C LEU A 49 -3.33 0.26 2.48
N LEU A 50 -2.15 0.69 2.91
CA LEU A 50 -1.35 0.08 3.95
C LEU A 50 -1.60 0.82 5.25
N PHE A 51 -2.26 0.15 6.19
CA PHE A 51 -2.56 0.70 7.52
C PHE A 51 -1.53 0.26 8.55
N PRO A 52 -1.20 1.10 9.54
CA PRO A 52 -0.44 0.66 10.70
C PRO A 52 -1.26 -0.33 11.53
N ARG A 53 -0.61 -1.42 11.96
CA ARG A 53 -1.22 -2.40 12.87
C ARG A 53 -1.44 -1.78 14.25
N SER A 54 -2.52 -2.13 14.94
CA SER A 54 -2.75 -1.62 16.31
C SER A 54 -1.59 -1.91 17.27
N SER A 55 -0.92 -3.06 17.12
CA SER A 55 0.25 -3.42 17.95
C SER A 55 1.49 -2.59 17.68
N ILE A 56 1.57 -1.85 16.56
CA ILE A 56 2.73 -1.00 16.27
C ILE A 56 2.88 0.06 17.36
N SER A 57 1.78 0.47 18.00
CA SER A 57 1.75 1.36 19.16
C SER A 57 2.52 0.85 20.38
N LYS A 58 2.78 -0.47 20.46
CA LYS A 58 3.62 -1.08 21.51
C LYS A 58 5.12 -0.95 21.23
N THR A 59 5.46 -0.35 20.10
CA THR A 59 6.83 -0.10 19.65
C THR A 59 7.02 1.41 19.46
N PRO A 60 8.26 1.90 19.42
CA PRO A 60 8.51 3.31 19.09
C PRO A 60 8.35 3.61 17.59
N LEU A 61 7.90 2.64 16.78
CA LEU A 61 7.77 2.79 15.34
C LEU A 61 6.42 3.38 14.95
N ARG A 62 6.42 4.25 13.94
CA ARG A 62 5.23 4.81 13.32
C ARG A 62 5.37 4.79 11.81
N LEU A 63 4.28 4.54 11.08
CA LEU A 63 4.24 4.76 9.64
C LEU A 63 4.31 6.27 9.36
N ALA A 64 5.40 6.74 8.74
CA ALA A 64 5.75 8.16 8.63
C ALA A 64 4.71 8.98 7.86
N ASN A 65 4.10 8.38 6.84
CA ASN A 65 3.04 8.98 6.03
C ASN A 65 1.62 8.73 6.59
N SER A 66 1.49 8.21 7.82
CA SER A 66 0.24 7.82 8.50
C SER A 66 -0.52 6.67 7.84
N ILE A 67 -0.82 6.75 6.53
CA ILE A 67 -1.45 5.71 5.71
C ILE A 67 -0.68 5.59 4.40
N GLY A 68 -0.26 4.37 4.04
CA GLY A 68 0.44 4.11 2.78
C GLY A 68 -0.53 3.91 1.62
N LEU A 69 -0.75 4.93 0.79
CA LEU A 69 -1.42 4.74 -0.49
C LEU A 69 -0.50 3.98 -1.45
N ILE A 70 -0.95 2.82 -1.92
CA ILE A 70 -0.27 2.05 -2.97
C ILE A 70 -1.08 2.17 -4.25
N ASP A 71 -0.48 2.77 -5.27
CA ASP A 71 -1.15 3.03 -6.55
C ASP A 71 -1.47 1.74 -7.32
N ALA A 72 -2.55 1.75 -8.10
CA ALA A 72 -2.98 0.65 -8.96
C ALA A 72 -1.87 0.13 -9.91
N GLY A 73 -0.98 1.02 -10.34
CA GLY A 73 0.15 0.75 -11.22
C GLY A 73 1.40 0.23 -10.50
N TYR A 74 1.44 0.21 -9.16
CA TYR A 74 2.63 -0.19 -8.42
C TYR A 74 2.94 -1.69 -8.65
N ARG A 75 4.22 -1.99 -8.93
CA ARG A 75 4.73 -3.36 -9.16
C ARG A 75 5.96 -3.69 -8.31
N GLY A 76 6.41 -2.73 -7.51
CA GLY A 76 7.52 -2.91 -6.60
C GLY A 76 7.17 -3.80 -5.43
N GLU A 77 8.19 -4.13 -4.65
CA GLU A 77 8.01 -4.66 -3.31
C GLU A 77 7.46 -3.55 -2.41
N ILE A 78 6.47 -3.86 -1.56
CA ILE A 78 5.87 -2.88 -0.66
C ILE A 78 6.95 -2.39 0.32
N ILE A 79 7.05 -1.08 0.45
CA ILE A 79 7.98 -0.39 1.34
C ILE A 79 7.18 0.39 2.38
N ALA A 80 7.47 0.16 3.66
CA ALA A 80 6.98 0.99 4.75
C ALA A 80 8.04 2.04 5.11
N ALA A 81 7.66 3.32 5.10
CA ALA A 81 8.48 4.39 5.66
C ALA A 81 8.19 4.44 7.17
N LEU A 82 9.15 4.01 7.99
CA LEU A 82 8.97 3.88 9.44
C LEU A 82 9.81 4.93 10.19
N ASP A 83 9.14 5.78 10.95
CA ASP A 83 9.78 6.66 11.93
C ASP A 83 10.11 5.87 13.18
N ASN A 84 11.34 5.96 13.67
CA ASN A 84 11.65 5.62 15.05
C ASN A 84 11.56 6.88 15.92
N THR A 85 10.52 6.97 16.74
CA THR A 85 10.26 8.14 17.57
C THR A 85 11.04 8.15 18.89
N SER A 86 11.73 7.06 19.21
CA SER A 86 12.55 6.97 20.42
C SER A 86 13.96 7.53 20.23
N ASP A 87 14.66 7.69 21.35
CA ASP A 87 16.06 8.08 21.42
C ASP A 87 17.03 6.88 21.32
N GLN A 88 16.49 5.67 21.12
CA GLN A 88 17.25 4.42 21.08
C GLN A 88 17.09 3.73 19.73
N GLU A 89 18.09 2.95 19.32
CA GLU A 89 17.96 2.15 18.10
C GLU A 89 16.91 1.05 18.29
N TYR A 90 16.04 0.87 17.29
CA TYR A 90 15.07 -0.21 17.26
C TYR A 90 15.47 -1.30 16.26
N HIS A 91 15.57 -2.54 16.71
CA HIS A 91 15.92 -3.68 15.85
C HIS A 91 14.67 -4.44 15.41
N ILE A 92 14.39 -4.40 14.11
CA ILE A 92 13.33 -5.21 13.49
C ILE A 92 13.89 -6.59 13.18
N LYS A 93 13.13 -7.63 13.54
CA LYS A 93 13.42 -9.01 13.19
C LYS A 93 12.64 -9.42 11.96
N LYS A 94 13.17 -10.41 11.25
CA LYS A 94 12.44 -11.05 10.15
C LYS A 94 11.09 -11.57 10.68
N ASN A 95 10.01 -11.30 9.93
CA ASN A 95 8.62 -11.64 10.25
C ASN A 95 7.93 -10.79 11.33
N ASP A 96 8.55 -9.71 11.79
CA ASP A 96 7.83 -8.74 12.62
C ASP A 96 6.63 -8.17 11.85
N LYS A 97 5.47 -8.14 12.50
CA LYS A 97 4.20 -7.65 11.93
C LYS A 97 4.07 -6.15 12.18
N LEU A 98 4.72 -5.37 11.31
CA LEU A 98 4.85 -3.92 11.44
C LEU A 98 3.59 -3.17 10.97
N VAL A 99 3.02 -3.62 9.85
CA VAL A 99 1.87 -3.03 9.14
C VAL A 99 0.91 -4.13 8.74
#